data_AF-A0A850MTJ7-F1
#
_entry.id   AF-A0A850MTJ7-F1
#
_cell.length_a   1.000
_cell.length_b   1.000
_cell.length_c   1.000
_cell.angle_alpha   90.00
_cell.angle_beta   90.00
_cell.angle_gamma   90.00
#
_symmetry.space_group_name_H-M   'P 1'
#
loop_
_entity.id
_entity.type
_entity.pdbx_description
1 polymer ?
#
loop_
_entity_poly.entity_id
_entity_poly.type
_entity_poly.pdbx_seq_one_letter_code
_entity_poly.pdbx_strand_id
1 'polypeptide(L)'
;GKVYNFEQVRKDPQLLARNMVEEIQTKKFGTIKVPGILIKLSESPGSIRTPAPDLGEHNREILKDLCGFSDEKIAELKKKGII
;
A
#
# COMPACT_ATOMS: atom_id res chain seq x y z
N GLY A 1 -8.53 29.71 8.64
CA GLY A 1 -8.56 28.55 9.57
C GLY A 1 -7.36 28.60 10.50
N LYS A 2 -7.40 27.90 11.63
CA LYS A 2 -6.29 27.83 12.60
C LYS A 2 -5.17 26.94 12.04
N VAL A 3 -3.92 27.31 12.29
CA VAL A 3 -2.76 26.46 11.94
C VAL A 3 -2.62 25.36 12.98
N TYR A 4 -2.62 24.10 12.54
CA TYR A 4 -2.53 22.94 13.41
C TYR A 4 -1.12 22.38 13.44
N ASN A 5 -0.73 21.82 14.59
CA ASN A 5 0.44 20.93 14.67
C ASN A 5 0.02 19.45 14.49
N PHE A 6 1.00 18.55 14.36
CA PHE A 6 0.73 17.13 14.10
C PHE A 6 -0.13 16.44 15.17
N GLU A 7 0.06 16.76 16.45
CA GLU A 7 -0.74 16.19 17.53
C GLU A 7 -2.21 16.62 17.45
N GLN A 8 -2.46 17.87 17.07
CA GLN A 8 -3.81 18.39 16.85
C GLN A 8 -4.48 17.74 15.65
N VAL A 9 -3.75 17.57 14.54
CA VAL A 9 -4.24 16.84 13.36
C VAL A 9 -4.63 15.41 13.73
N ARG A 10 -3.81 14.70 14.51
CA ARG A 10 -4.05 13.31 14.90
C ARG A 10 -5.30 13.12 15.76
N LYS A 11 -5.67 14.14 16.54
CA LYS A 11 -6.82 14.13 17.46
C LYS A 11 -8.02 14.91 16.92
N ASP A 12 -7.95 15.42 15.69
CA ASP A 12 -9.03 16.24 15.13
C ASP A 12 -10.30 15.38 14.93
N PRO A 13 -11.45 15.77 15.53
CA PRO A 13 -12.68 14.99 15.46
C PRO A 13 -13.17 14.77 14.03
N GLN A 14 -12.97 15.73 13.12
CA GLN A 14 -13.44 15.64 11.75
C GLN A 14 -12.59 14.67 10.93
N LEU A 15 -11.27 14.65 11.17
CA LEU A 15 -10.37 13.69 10.52
C LEU A 15 -10.64 12.26 11.00
N LEU A 16 -10.91 12.08 12.30
CA LEU A 16 -11.27 10.77 12.87
C LEU A 16 -12.63 10.29 12.36
N ALA A 17 -13.66 11.14 12.39
CA ALA A 17 -15.02 10.80 11.93
C ALA A 17 -15.06 10.41 10.44
N ARG A 18 -14.08 10.85 9.65
CA ARG A 18 -14.01 10.60 8.21
C ARG A 18 -13.01 9.50 7.83
N ASN A 19 -12.39 8.82 8.79
CA ASN A 19 -11.34 7.83 8.53
C ASN A 19 -10.25 8.41 7.60
N MET A 20 -9.72 9.59 7.95
CA MET A 20 -8.67 10.27 7.20
C MET A 20 -7.26 9.82 7.59
N VAL A 21 -7.15 9.07 8.68
CA VAL A 21 -5.94 8.37 9.10
C VAL A 21 -6.33 6.93 9.37
N GLU A 22 -5.70 6.00 8.68
CA GLU A 22 -5.97 4.56 8.77
C GLU A 22 -4.73 3.83 9.28
N GLU A 23 -4.94 2.74 10.03
CA GLU A 23 -3.88 1.87 10.50
C GLU A 23 -3.72 0.69 9.54
N ILE A 24 -2.49 0.46 9.08
CA ILE A 24 -2.17 -0.66 8.18
C ILE A 24 -1.07 -1.52 8.78
N GLN A 25 -1.17 -2.83 8.56
CA GLN A 25 -0.13 -3.77 8.95
C GLN A 25 0.90 -3.92 7.83
N THR A 26 2.16 -3.64 8.15
CA THR A 26 3.29 -3.83 7.22
C THR A 26 4.16 -5.00 7.68
N LYS A 27 4.81 -5.69 6.74
CA LYS A 27 5.73 -6.79 7.06
C LYS A 27 6.95 -6.33 7.85
N LYS A 28 7.47 -5.14 7.54
CA LYS A 28 8.75 -4.64 8.06
C LYS A 28 8.61 -3.74 9.30
N PHE A 29 7.55 -2.95 9.39
CA PHE A 29 7.41 -1.90 10.41
C PHE A 29 6.24 -2.14 11.38
N GLY A 30 5.56 -3.29 11.27
CA GLY A 30 4.36 -3.57 12.05
C GLY A 30 3.20 -2.65 11.67
N THR A 31 2.36 -2.30 12.65
CA THR A 31 1.21 -1.42 12.45
C THR A 31 1.66 0.04 12.38
N ILE A 32 1.37 0.71 11.26
CA ILE A 32 1.68 2.13 11.06
C ILE A 32 0.42 2.91 10.69
N LYS A 33 0.43 4.22 10.95
CA LYS A 33 -0.63 5.14 10.53
C LYS A 33 -0.29 5.79 9.20
N VAL A 34 -1.22 5.74 8.27
CA VAL A 34 -1.10 6.36 6.95
C VAL A 34 -2.32 7.24 6.68
N PRO A 35 -2.22 8.22 5.78
CA PRO A 35 -3.40 8.90 5.25
C PRO A 35 -4.38 7.87 4.66
N GLY A 36 -5.64 7.95 5.08
CA GLY A 36 -6.72 7.13 4.54
C GLY A 36 -7.18 7.60 3.16
N ILE A 37 -8.22 6.95 2.63
CA ILE A 37 -8.79 7.34 1.33
C ILE A 37 -9.49 8.72 1.45
N LEU A 38 -8.93 9.75 0.82
CA LEU A 38 -9.40 11.14 0.99
C LEU A 38 -10.80 11.38 0.40
N ILE A 39 -11.08 10.81 -0.78
CA ILE A 39 -12.35 10.96 -1.47
C ILE A 39 -13.24 9.77 -1.12
N LYS A 40 -14.39 10.04 -0.51
CA LYS A 40 -15.37 9.01 -0.13
C LYS A 40 -16.48 8.98 -1.19
N LEU A 41 -16.45 7.96 -2.03
CA LEU A 41 -17.49 7.70 -3.03
C LEU A 41 -18.55 6.78 -2.41
N SER A 42 -19.83 7.10 -2.61
CA SER A 42 -20.94 6.32 -2.05
C SER A 42 -21.13 4.98 -2.76
N GLU A 43 -20.97 4.94 -4.07
CA GLU A 43 -21.19 3.73 -4.88
C GLU A 43 -19.94 2.85 -5.00
N SER A 44 -18.76 3.46 -4.93
CA SER A 44 -17.47 2.76 -5.04
C SER A 44 -16.48 3.20 -3.96
N PRO A 45 -16.76 2.89 -2.67
CA PRO A 45 -15.87 3.26 -1.57
C PRO A 45 -14.46 2.70 -1.80
N GLY A 46 -13.46 3.59 -1.80
CA GLY A 46 -12.06 3.17 -1.86
C GLY A 46 -11.63 2.47 -0.56
N SER A 47 -10.64 1.59 -0.66
CA SER A 47 -10.06 0.89 0.48
C SER A 47 -8.56 0.65 0.29
N ILE A 48 -7.81 0.66 1.39
CA ILE A 48 -6.42 0.19 1.40
C ILE A 48 -6.47 -1.34 1.58
N ARG A 49 -6.17 -2.08 0.50
CA ARG A 49 -6.34 -3.55 0.48
C ARG A 49 -5.09 -4.30 0.93
N THR A 50 -3.92 -3.77 0.61
CA THR A 50 -2.63 -4.39 0.91
C THR A 50 -1.62 -3.31 1.28
N PRO A 51 -0.63 -3.63 2.14
CA PRO A 51 0.48 -2.71 2.40
C PRO A 51 1.36 -2.55 1.16
N ALA A 52 2.29 -1.60 1.22
CA ALA A 52 3.31 -1.46 0.18
C ALA A 52 4.10 -2.78 0.01
N PRO A 53 4.31 -3.25 -1.22
CA PRO A 53 5.06 -4.47 -1.47
C PRO A 53 6.56 -4.27 -1.21
N ASP A 54 7.24 -5.36 -0.89
CA ASP A 54 8.70 -5.39 -0.91
C ASP A 54 9.23 -5.33 -2.36
N LEU A 55 10.52 -4.98 -2.50
CA LEU A 55 11.19 -4.95 -3.79
C LEU A 55 11.12 -6.32 -4.46
N GLY A 56 10.46 -6.38 -5.63
CA GLY A 56 10.31 -7.60 -6.42
C GLY A 56 9.27 -8.60 -5.90
N GLU A 57 8.46 -8.25 -4.91
CA GLU A 57 7.47 -9.15 -4.28
C GLU A 57 6.56 -9.85 -5.29
N HIS A 58 6.10 -9.12 -6.31
CA HIS A 58 5.19 -9.64 -7.33
C HIS A 58 5.89 -10.05 -8.64
N ASN A 59 7.23 -10.08 -8.71
CA ASN A 59 7.96 -10.39 -9.96
C ASN A 59 7.54 -11.75 -10.53
N ARG A 60 7.44 -12.77 -9.67
CA ARG A 60 7.07 -14.13 -10.10
C ARG A 60 5.64 -14.22 -10.61
N GLU A 61 4.69 -13.65 -9.86
CA GLU A 61 3.26 -13.62 -10.22
C GLU A 61 3.07 -12.92 -11.57
N ILE A 62 3.61 -11.69 -11.72
CA ILE A 62 3.44 -10.91 -12.95
C ILE A 62 4.13 -11.60 -14.13
N LEU A 63 5.40 -12.00 -13.99
CA LEU A 63 6.15 -12.58 -15.11
C LEU A 63 5.55 -13.92 -15.56
N LYS A 64 5.08 -14.73 -14.62
CA LYS A 64 4.48 -16.03 -14.95
C LYS A 64 3.05 -15.88 -15.46
N ASP A 65 2.19 -15.25 -14.67
CA ASP A 65 0.74 -15.31 -14.88
C ASP A 65 0.25 -14.27 -15.87
N LEU A 66 0.89 -13.09 -15.93
CA LEU A 66 0.52 -12.02 -16.87
C LEU A 66 1.39 -12.01 -18.13
N CYS A 67 2.69 -12.27 -17.99
CA CYS A 67 3.62 -12.25 -19.14
C CYS A 67 3.87 -13.62 -19.77
N GLY A 68 3.41 -14.72 -19.15
CA GLY A 68 3.52 -16.08 -19.70
C GLY A 68 4.95 -16.65 -19.69
N PHE A 69 5.84 -16.16 -18.83
CA PHE A 69 7.20 -16.67 -18.78
C PHE A 69 7.24 -18.04 -18.08
N SER A 70 8.01 -18.95 -18.66
CA SER A 70 8.34 -20.23 -18.04
C SER A 70 9.15 -20.02 -16.75
N ASP A 71 9.07 -20.97 -15.82
CA ASP A 71 9.84 -20.95 -14.57
C ASP A 71 11.37 -20.89 -14.82
N GLU A 72 11.84 -21.54 -15.89
CA GLU A 72 13.24 -21.54 -16.32
C GLU A 72 13.71 -20.13 -16.72
N LYS A 73 12.88 -19.42 -17.48
CA LYS A 73 13.17 -18.05 -17.92
C LYS A 73 13.24 -17.08 -16.74
N ILE A 74 12.31 -17.19 -15.79
CA ILE A 74 12.31 -16.35 -14.58
C ILE A 74 13.58 -16.61 -13.75
N ALA A 75 13.97 -17.88 -13.60
CA ALA A 75 15.21 -18.24 -12.91
C ALA A 75 16.46 -17.68 -13.61
N GLU A 76 16.49 -17.69 -14.96
CA GLU A 76 17.57 -17.08 -15.75
C GLU A 76 17.69 -15.57 -15.49
N LEU A 77 16.57 -14.85 -15.49
CA LEU A 77 16.55 -13.39 -15.24
C LEU A 77 17.06 -13.05 -13.84
N LYS A 78 16.64 -13.83 -12.84
CA LYS A 78 17.12 -13.69 -11.46
C LYS A 78 18.62 -13.96 -11.35
N LYS A 79 19.12 -15.00 -12.02
CA LYS A 79 20.56 -15.34 -12.05
C LYS A 79 21.40 -14.25 -12.72
N LYS A 80 20.84 -13.55 -13.72
CA LYS A 80 21.47 -12.42 -14.41
C LYS A 80 21.38 -11.10 -13.64
N GLY A 81 20.68 -11.05 -12.50
CA GLY A 81 20.49 -9.83 -11.71
C GLY A 81 19.59 -8.80 -12.39
N ILE A 82 18.74 -9.23 -13.33
CA ILE A 82 17.78 -8.35 -14.03
C ILE A 82 16.54 -8.13 -13.15
N ILE A 83 16.19 -9.12 -12.33
CA ILE A 83 15.06 -9.10 -11.38
C ILE A 83 15.46 -9.66 -10.02
#